data_AF-A0A565C5N3-F1
#
_entry.id   AF-A0A565C5N3-F1
#
_cell.length_a   1.000
_cell.length_b   1.000
_cell.length_c   1.000
_cell.angle_alpha   90.00
_cell.angle_beta   90.00
_cell.angle_gamma   90.00
#
_symmetry.space_group_name_H-M   'P 1'
#
loop_
_entity.id
_entity.type
_entity.pdbx_description
1 polymer ?
#
loop_
_entity_poly.entity_id
_entity_poly.type
_entity_poly.pdbx_seq_one_letter_code
_entity_poly.pdbx_strand_id
1 'polypeptide(L)'
;MVLHGSLNNIWSLKTSQRNSWLANKIIKIRDVAFHWIKFRVENGKNCRFWYDNWSPFGSLHVFLQGAASFQFGLYPLVTLHDLRSPTGWLLPLARSENQVLLQAYLSTISLSSDEDSYEWVMDDVIMTKFSTGQVYNAIREHRPTIPWYQAVWNKRGIPKHSFLTWLFVLDRCPTRNRLLNWGLITDPNCLLCNSSLEDRDHVFFGCSFSWRI
;
A
#
# COMPACT_ATOMS: atom_id res chain seq x y z
N MET A 1 6.68 21.24 -8.33
CA MET A 1 6.52 20.11 -7.40
C MET A 1 5.02 19.86 -7.26
N VAL A 2 4.53 18.64 -7.52
CA VAL A 2 3.08 18.35 -7.74
C VAL A 2 2.20 18.69 -6.53
N LEU A 3 2.79 18.76 -5.34
CA LEU A 3 2.16 19.27 -4.13
C LEU A 3 2.53 20.75 -3.99
N HIS A 4 1.74 21.65 -4.58
CA HIS A 4 1.87 23.08 -4.34
C HIS A 4 1.51 23.38 -2.88
N GLY A 5 2.51 23.35 -2.00
CA GLY A 5 2.51 23.96 -0.66
C GLY A 5 1.65 23.33 0.43
N SER A 6 0.61 22.56 0.11
CA SER A 6 -0.29 21.96 1.10
C SER A 6 -0.45 20.46 0.89
N LEU A 7 -0.06 19.67 1.90
CA LEU A 7 -0.24 18.22 1.97
C LEU A 7 -1.71 17.82 1.79
N ASN A 8 -2.64 18.69 2.18
CA ASN A 8 -4.09 18.48 2.14
C ASN A 8 -4.64 18.31 0.72
N ASN A 9 -3.86 18.66 -0.32
CA ASN A 9 -4.25 18.46 -1.71
C ASN A 9 -4.09 17.01 -2.18
N ILE A 10 -3.34 16.17 -1.45
CA ILE A 10 -3.08 14.78 -1.88
C ILE A 10 -4.38 13.96 -2.00
N TRP A 11 -5.37 14.24 -1.15
CA TRP A 11 -6.65 13.53 -1.12
C TRP A 11 -7.60 13.96 -2.25
N SER A 12 -7.50 15.21 -2.71
CA SER A 12 -8.39 15.78 -3.73
C SER A 12 -7.83 15.70 -5.16
N LEU A 13 -6.52 15.51 -5.33
CA LEU A 13 -5.87 15.54 -6.65
C LEU A 13 -6.19 14.31 -7.49
N LYS A 14 -6.48 14.50 -8.78
CA LYS A 14 -6.60 13.40 -9.75
C LYS A 14 -5.26 13.13 -10.43
N THR A 15 -5.04 11.89 -10.85
CA THR A 15 -3.89 11.55 -11.69
C THR A 15 -3.98 12.29 -13.03
N SER A 16 -2.87 12.80 -13.53
CA SER A 16 -2.80 13.55 -14.78
C SER A 16 -1.52 13.22 -15.53
N GLN A 17 -1.56 13.27 -16.86
CA GLN A 17 -0.36 13.10 -17.70
C GLN A 17 0.68 14.22 -17.49
N ARG A 18 0.25 15.36 -16.95
CA ARG A 18 1.15 16.47 -16.58
C ARG A 18 1.96 16.21 -15.31
N ASN A 19 1.51 15.26 -14.47
CA ASN A 19 2.21 14.89 -13.26
C ASN A 19 3.33 13.90 -13.57
N SER A 20 4.41 13.92 -12.79
CA SER A 20 5.45 12.90 -12.90
C SER A 20 4.89 11.50 -12.62
N TRP A 21 5.52 10.47 -13.19
CA TRP A 21 5.13 9.08 -12.98
C TRP A 21 5.05 8.73 -11.48
N LEU A 22 6.04 9.19 -10.70
CA LEU A 22 6.10 8.97 -9.26
C LEU A 22 4.97 9.66 -8.51
N ALA A 23 4.61 10.90 -8.89
CA ALA A 23 3.49 11.60 -8.29
C ALA A 23 2.15 10.90 -8.58
N ASN A 24 1.94 10.41 -9.80
CA ASN A 24 0.76 9.61 -10.13
C ASN A 24 0.72 8.29 -9.36
N LYS A 25 1.88 7.66 -9.08
CA LYS A 25 1.95 6.48 -8.21
C LYS A 25 1.56 6.79 -6.76
N ILE A 26 2.03 7.91 -6.20
CA ILE A 26 1.62 8.37 -4.87
C ILE A 26 0.11 8.59 -4.82
N ILE A 27 -0.46 9.28 -5.81
CA ILE A 27 -1.91 9.53 -5.89
C ILE A 27 -2.69 8.20 -5.94
N LYS A 28 -2.19 7.16 -6.61
CA LYS A 28 -2.84 5.84 -6.62
C LYS A 28 -2.80 5.11 -5.29
N ILE A 29 -1.76 5.31 -4.48
CA ILE A 29 -1.61 4.67 -3.16
C ILE A 29 -2.42 5.40 -2.09
N ARG A 30 -2.91 6.62 -2.38
CA ARG A 30 -3.65 7.44 -1.43
C ARG A 30 -4.79 6.67 -0.75
N ASP A 31 -5.53 5.83 -1.46
CA ASP A 31 -6.71 5.19 -0.88
C ASP A 31 -6.32 4.19 0.23
N VAL A 32 -5.13 3.58 0.10
CA VAL A 32 -4.53 2.76 1.15
C VAL A 32 -4.01 3.63 2.29
N ALA A 33 -3.23 4.67 1.96
CA ALA A 33 -2.64 5.57 2.95
C ALA A 33 -3.70 6.38 3.73
N PHE A 34 -4.86 6.64 3.15
CA PHE A 34 -5.95 7.40 3.75
C PHE A 34 -6.41 6.77 5.06
N HIS A 35 -6.48 5.44 5.10
CA HIS A 35 -6.88 4.70 6.31
C HIS A 35 -5.86 4.80 7.43
N TRP A 36 -4.58 5.04 7.11
CA TRP A 36 -3.49 5.11 8.07
C TRP A 36 -3.16 6.51 8.54
N ILE A 37 -3.60 7.53 7.82
CA ILE A 37 -3.32 8.92 8.16
C ILE A 37 -4.63 9.53 8.65
N LYS A 38 -4.74 9.71 9.97
CA LYS A 38 -5.84 10.42 10.60
C LYS A 38 -5.47 11.87 10.83
N PHE A 39 -6.47 12.74 10.80
CA PHE A 39 -6.32 14.16 11.05
C PHE A 39 -6.87 14.46 12.45
N ARG A 40 -5.98 14.80 13.37
CA ARG A 40 -6.34 15.20 14.74
C ARG A 40 -6.77 16.66 14.72
N VAL A 41 -8.05 16.88 15.00
CA VAL A 41 -8.69 18.20 14.99
C VAL A 41 -8.49 18.86 16.35
N GLU A 42 -7.92 20.05 16.32
CA GLU A 42 -7.75 20.93 17.47
C GLU A 42 -8.45 22.26 17.17
N ASN A 43 -7.76 23.25 16.60
CA ASN A 43 -8.39 24.50 16.17
C ASN A 43 -9.28 24.37 14.92
N GLY A 44 -9.12 23.31 14.14
CA GLY A 44 -9.90 22.97 12.95
C GLY A 44 -9.62 23.83 11.71
N LYS A 45 -8.59 24.71 11.74
CA LYS A 45 -8.29 25.66 10.64
C LYS A 45 -7.61 24.99 9.46
N ASN A 46 -6.89 23.90 9.69
CA ASN A 46 -6.21 23.15 8.64
C ASN A 46 -6.99 21.90 8.22
N CYS A 47 -8.02 21.52 8.99
CA CYS A 47 -8.88 20.37 8.72
C CYS A 47 -9.97 20.67 7.68
N ARG A 48 -9.86 20.14 6.47
CA ARG A 48 -10.91 20.20 5.44
C ARG A 48 -12.03 19.22 5.76
N PHE A 49 -13.24 19.74 5.91
CA PHE A 49 -14.43 18.98 6.28
C PHE A 49 -14.68 17.75 5.39
N TRP A 50 -14.59 17.92 4.06
CA TRP A 50 -15.00 16.89 3.10
C TRP A 50 -13.97 15.80 2.83
N TYR A 51 -12.68 16.17 2.84
CA TYR A 51 -11.62 15.34 2.25
C TYR A 51 -10.63 14.81 3.27
N ASP A 52 -10.42 15.48 4.41
CA ASP A 52 -9.45 15.03 5.40
C ASP A 52 -10.06 13.92 6.30
N ASN A 53 -9.22 13.00 6.77
CA ASN A 53 -9.65 11.85 7.55
C ASN A 53 -9.71 12.17 9.07
N TRP A 54 -10.64 13.03 9.46
CA TRP A 54 -10.83 13.44 10.87
C TRP A 54 -11.99 12.72 11.57
N SER A 55 -12.81 11.99 10.81
CA SER A 55 -14.03 11.35 11.30
C SER A 55 -13.88 9.82 11.31
N PRO A 56 -14.63 9.09 12.15
CA PRO A 56 -14.65 7.63 12.11
C PRO A 56 -15.23 7.08 10.80
N PHE A 57 -15.90 7.93 10.02
CA PHE A 57 -16.54 7.58 8.75
C PHE A 57 -15.59 7.72 7.54
N GLY A 58 -14.33 8.12 7.76
CA GLY A 58 -13.37 8.38 6.69
C GLY A 58 -13.69 9.68 5.94
N SER A 59 -13.60 9.63 4.61
CA SER A 59 -13.89 10.79 3.76
C SER A 59 -15.39 11.06 3.74
N LEU A 60 -15.80 12.21 4.27
CA LEU A 60 -17.20 12.62 4.29
C LEU A 60 -17.78 12.83 2.89
N HIS A 61 -16.95 13.22 1.92
CA HIS A 61 -17.35 13.28 0.53
C HIS A 61 -17.87 11.92 0.02
N VAL A 62 -17.22 10.81 0.40
CA VAL A 62 -17.64 9.45 0.02
C VAL A 62 -18.79 8.97 0.90
N PHE A 63 -18.70 9.16 2.22
CA PHE A 63 -19.71 8.71 3.19
C PHE A 63 -21.09 9.35 2.96
N LEU A 64 -21.12 10.62 2.53
CA LEU A 64 -22.35 11.34 2.19
C LEU A 64 -22.70 11.22 0.69
N GLN A 65 -22.16 10.22 -0.02
CA GLN A 65 -22.49 9.89 -1.42
C GLN A 65 -22.33 11.07 -2.41
N GLY A 66 -21.37 11.97 -2.20
CA GLY A 66 -21.15 13.11 -3.10
C GLY A 66 -22.26 14.18 -3.07
N ALA A 67 -23.28 14.03 -2.23
CA ALA A 67 -24.30 15.05 -1.96
C ALA A 67 -23.74 16.33 -1.32
N ALA A 68 -22.50 16.23 -0.83
CA ALA A 68 -21.75 17.20 -0.07
C ALA A 68 -21.91 18.66 -0.51
N SER A 69 -21.55 19.00 -1.75
CA SER A 69 -21.44 20.41 -2.13
C SER A 69 -22.80 21.06 -2.42
N PHE A 70 -23.72 20.33 -3.06
CA PHE A 70 -25.00 20.89 -3.51
C PHE A 70 -26.11 20.78 -2.47
N GLN A 71 -26.14 19.71 -1.66
CA GLN A 71 -27.20 19.52 -0.68
C GLN A 71 -26.91 20.23 0.65
N PHE A 72 -25.63 20.41 1.01
CA PHE A 72 -25.29 21.13 2.24
C PHE A 72 -25.12 22.65 2.05
N GLY A 73 -24.96 23.12 0.82
CA GLY A 73 -24.68 24.54 0.54
C GLY A 73 -23.31 25.01 1.04
N LEU A 74 -22.41 24.07 1.34
CA LEU A 74 -21.07 24.35 1.84
C LEU A 74 -20.06 24.38 0.70
N TYR A 75 -19.06 25.24 0.83
CA TYR A 75 -17.99 25.32 -0.14
C TYR A 75 -17.08 24.06 -0.08
N PRO A 76 -16.52 23.59 -1.21
CA PRO A 76 -15.76 22.34 -1.26
C PRO A 76 -14.49 22.31 -0.39
N LEU A 77 -13.96 23.47 -0.03
CA LEU A 77 -12.73 23.62 0.77
C LEU A 77 -13.01 24.14 2.18
N VAL A 78 -14.24 23.96 2.67
CA VAL A 78 -14.64 24.35 4.02
C VAL A 78 -13.85 23.62 5.09
N THR A 79 -13.36 24.40 6.06
CA THR A 79 -12.66 23.87 7.21
C THR A 79 -13.63 23.64 8.37
N LEU A 80 -13.23 22.82 9.35
CA LEU A 80 -14.03 22.64 10.55
C LEU A 80 -14.14 23.94 11.36
N HIS A 81 -13.09 24.76 11.35
CA HIS A 81 -13.11 26.06 12.03
C HIS A 81 -14.22 26.96 11.48
N ASP A 82 -14.35 27.04 10.16
CA ASP A 82 -15.35 27.90 9.51
C ASP A 82 -16.80 27.43 9.77
N LEU A 83 -16.99 26.13 10.02
CA LEU A 83 -18.28 25.54 10.37
C LEU A 83 -18.63 25.71 11.85
N ARG A 84 -17.69 26.16 12.69
CA ARG A 84 -17.94 26.31 14.12
C ARG A 84 -18.39 27.73 14.44
N SER A 85 -19.63 27.86 14.92
CA SER A 85 -20.14 29.09 15.51
C SER A 85 -20.10 29.04 17.05
N PRO A 86 -20.26 30.17 17.74
CA PRO A 86 -20.33 30.21 19.22
C PRO A 86 -21.47 29.37 19.81
N THR A 87 -22.55 29.17 19.05
CA THR A 87 -23.76 28.46 19.48
C THR A 87 -23.82 27.01 19.01
N GLY A 88 -22.87 26.55 18.18
CA GLY A 88 -22.83 25.19 17.66
C GLY A 88 -22.26 25.08 16.24
N TRP A 89 -22.50 23.94 15.59
CA TRP A 89 -22.06 23.68 14.23
C TRP A 89 -23.02 24.24 13.18
N LEU A 90 -22.50 24.97 12.20
CA LEU A 90 -23.22 25.56 11.08
C LEU A 90 -23.49 24.51 9.99
N LEU A 91 -24.38 23.57 10.30
CA LEU A 91 -24.79 22.52 9.38
C LEU A 91 -26.30 22.54 9.16
N PRO A 92 -26.78 22.25 7.94
CA PRO A 92 -28.19 22.09 7.68
C PRO A 92 -28.74 20.90 8.45
N LEU A 93 -30.06 20.92 8.72
CA LEU A 93 -30.76 19.81 9.37
C LEU A 93 -30.52 18.50 8.64
N ALA A 94 -30.31 17.42 9.40
CA ALA A 94 -30.09 16.10 8.84
C ALA A 94 -31.32 15.61 8.07
N ARG A 95 -31.11 15.22 6.81
CA ARG A 95 -32.12 14.65 5.90
C ARG A 95 -31.86 13.18 5.55
N SER A 96 -30.81 12.59 6.12
CA SER A 96 -30.50 11.17 6.01
C SER A 96 -29.84 10.65 7.28
N GLU A 97 -29.85 9.34 7.48
CA GLU A 97 -29.23 8.67 8.63
C GLU A 97 -27.73 8.99 8.76
N ASN A 98 -26.99 8.98 7.64
CA ASN A 98 -25.58 9.36 7.63
C ASN A 98 -25.35 10.80 8.12
N GLN A 99 -26.28 11.73 7.84
CA GLN A 99 -26.18 13.11 8.32
C GLN A 99 -26.48 13.21 9.82
N VAL A 100 -27.42 12.39 10.32
CA VAL A 100 -27.69 12.30 11.77
C VAL A 100 -26.46 11.79 12.52
N LEU A 101 -25.83 10.72 12.01
CA LEU A 101 -24.60 10.16 12.59
C LEU A 101 -23.46 11.18 12.61
N LEU A 102 -23.29 11.92 11.51
CA LEU A 102 -22.29 12.98 11.42
C LEU A 102 -22.56 14.10 12.44
N GLN A 103 -23.79 14.57 12.55
CA GLN A 103 -24.16 15.63 13.50
C GLN A 103 -24.00 15.17 14.95
N ALA A 104 -24.35 13.93 15.26
CA ALA A 104 -24.12 13.32 16.56
C ALA A 104 -22.62 13.30 16.90
N TYR A 105 -21.77 12.85 15.97
CA TYR A 105 -20.32 12.86 16.17
C TYR A 105 -19.75 14.28 16.30
N LEU A 106 -20.19 15.23 15.48
CA LEU A 106 -19.73 16.62 15.60
C LEU A 106 -20.10 17.22 16.96
N SER A 107 -21.23 16.85 17.54
CA SER A 107 -21.62 17.30 18.89
C SER A 107 -20.63 16.87 19.97
N THR A 108 -19.85 15.79 19.74
CA THR A 108 -18.82 15.33 20.68
C THR A 108 -17.48 16.02 20.50
N ILE A 109 -17.29 16.80 19.42
CA ILE A 109 -16.02 17.49 19.14
C ILE A 109 -16.03 18.89 19.77
N SER A 110 -15.01 19.16 20.58
CA SER A 110 -14.68 20.50 21.09
C SER A 110 -13.41 21.01 20.40
N LEU A 111 -13.49 22.17 19.73
CA LEU A 111 -12.30 22.80 19.17
C LEU A 111 -11.49 23.48 20.28
N SER A 112 -10.17 23.31 20.23
CA SER A 112 -9.22 23.91 21.17
C SER A 112 -8.48 25.08 20.51
N SER A 113 -7.56 25.72 21.24
CA SER A 113 -6.66 26.74 20.68
C SER A 113 -5.44 26.15 19.96
N ASP A 114 -5.20 24.85 20.09
CA ASP A 114 -3.98 24.21 19.62
C ASP A 114 -4.00 23.98 18.10
N GLU A 115 -2.82 23.80 17.52
CA GLU A 115 -2.71 23.55 16.08
C GLU A 115 -3.09 22.11 15.72
N ASP A 116 -3.85 22.01 14.62
CA ASP A 116 -4.21 20.74 13.99
C ASP A 116 -2.98 19.91 13.62
N SER A 117 -3.06 18.58 13.74
CA SER A 117 -1.94 17.68 13.44
C SER A 117 -2.35 16.38 12.76
N TYR A 118 -1.40 15.75 12.06
CA TYR A 118 -1.59 14.44 11.44
C TYR A 118 -1.12 13.35 12.40
N GLU A 119 -1.95 12.33 12.60
CA GLU A 119 -1.64 11.14 13.36
C GLU A 119 -1.54 9.93 12.44
N TRP A 120 -0.50 9.13 12.64
CA TRP A 120 -0.33 7.87 11.92
C TRP A 120 -0.97 6.75 12.74
N VAL A 121 -1.93 6.02 12.17
CA VAL A 121 -2.66 4.94 12.85
C VAL A 121 -2.52 3.66 12.03
N MET A 122 -1.96 2.62 12.63
CA MET A 122 -1.85 1.28 12.03
C MET A 122 -2.43 0.28 13.01
N ASP A 123 -3.32 -0.60 12.55
CA ASP A 123 -3.93 -1.65 13.38
C ASP A 123 -4.49 -1.09 14.71
N ASP A 124 -5.18 0.05 14.65
CA ASP A 124 -5.75 0.80 15.77
C ASP A 124 -4.74 1.38 16.79
N VAL A 125 -3.45 1.36 16.49
CA VAL A 125 -2.39 1.96 17.33
C VAL A 125 -1.95 3.30 16.76
N ILE A 126 -2.05 4.35 17.57
CA ILE A 126 -1.54 5.69 17.24
C ILE A 126 -0.01 5.69 17.38
N MET A 127 0.65 6.11 16.32
CA MET A 127 2.10 6.15 16.20
C MET A 127 2.60 7.58 16.17
N THR A 128 3.57 7.88 17.03
CA THR A 128 4.24 9.19 17.10
C THR A 128 5.36 9.35 16.08
N LYS A 129 5.83 8.24 15.47
CA LYS A 129 6.92 8.22 14.49
C LYS A 129 6.56 7.36 13.29
N PHE A 130 6.82 7.91 12.11
CA PHE A 130 6.70 7.17 10.87
C PHE A 130 7.82 6.13 10.74
N SER A 131 7.47 4.89 10.40
CA SER A 131 8.42 3.79 10.18
C SER A 131 8.18 3.14 8.83
N THR A 132 9.12 3.32 7.90
CA THR A 132 9.06 2.70 6.57
C THR A 132 8.94 1.18 6.65
N GLY A 133 9.57 0.55 7.65
CA GLY A 133 9.52 -0.91 7.82
C GLY A 133 8.13 -1.42 8.20
N GLN A 134 7.40 -0.68 9.05
CA GLN A 134 6.03 -1.05 9.43
C GLN A 134 5.07 -0.85 8.28
N VAL A 135 5.17 0.28 7.57
CA VAL A 135 4.36 0.53 6.37
C VAL A 135 4.61 -0.53 5.31
N TYR A 136 5.86 -0.89 5.05
CA TYR A 136 6.20 -1.96 4.12
C TYR A 136 5.60 -3.30 4.56
N ASN A 137 5.67 -3.63 5.86
CA ASN A 137 5.08 -4.85 6.39
C ASN A 137 3.56 -4.88 6.29
N ALA A 138 2.88 -3.74 6.40
CA ALA A 138 1.44 -3.66 6.24
C ALA A 138 0.98 -3.72 4.77
N ILE A 139 1.76 -3.15 3.84
CA ILE A 139 1.46 -3.19 2.39
C ILE A 139 1.76 -4.56 1.80
N ARG A 140 2.83 -5.23 2.26
CA ARG A 140 3.28 -6.48 1.63
C ARG A 140 2.27 -7.60 1.86
N GLU A 141 2.09 -8.42 0.83
CA GLU A 141 1.40 -9.69 1.00
C GLU A 141 2.21 -10.59 1.93
N HIS A 142 1.62 -10.99 3.05
CA HIS A 142 2.18 -12.00 3.93
C HIS A 142 2.05 -13.37 3.26
N ARG A 143 3.14 -13.86 2.70
CA ARG A 143 3.24 -15.23 2.18
C ARG A 143 3.89 -16.13 3.22
N PRO A 144 3.50 -17.41 3.30
CA PRO A 144 4.11 -18.34 4.22
C PRO A 144 5.61 -18.44 3.93
N THR A 145 6.39 -18.58 5.00
CA THR A 145 7.83 -18.83 4.88
C THR A 145 8.03 -20.20 4.25
N ILE A 146 8.58 -20.18 3.04
CA ILE A 146 8.99 -21.36 2.28
C ILE A 146 10.22 -22.03 2.93
N PRO A 147 10.24 -23.36 3.11
CA PRO A 147 11.31 -24.06 3.84
C PRO A 147 12.72 -23.81 3.28
N TRP A 148 12.84 -23.66 1.97
CA TRP A 148 14.11 -23.45 1.28
C TRP A 148 14.64 -22.02 1.34
N TYR A 149 13.89 -21.07 1.93
CA TYR A 149 14.28 -19.66 1.97
C TYR A 149 15.67 -19.43 2.55
N GLN A 150 15.95 -20.03 3.71
CA GLN A 150 17.24 -19.86 4.38
C GLN A 150 18.41 -20.52 3.63
N ALA A 151 18.13 -21.59 2.90
CA ALA A 151 19.12 -22.27 2.07
C ALA A 151 19.52 -21.46 0.84
N VAL A 152 18.54 -20.77 0.22
CA VAL A 152 18.76 -19.92 -0.96
C VAL A 152 19.30 -18.55 -0.59
N TRP A 153 18.71 -17.90 0.42
CA TRP A 153 18.96 -16.51 0.79
C TRP A 153 19.68 -16.41 2.14
N ASN A 154 20.94 -16.79 2.17
CA ASN A 154 21.82 -16.68 3.34
C ASN A 154 22.51 -15.31 3.41
N LYS A 155 22.67 -14.76 4.63
CA LYS A 155 23.18 -13.38 4.86
C LYS A 155 24.58 -13.12 4.30
N ARG A 156 25.40 -14.16 4.15
CA ARG A 156 26.78 -14.09 3.61
C ARG A 156 26.90 -14.78 2.25
N GLY A 157 25.77 -15.06 1.60
CA GLY A 157 25.73 -15.69 0.29
C GLY A 157 26.21 -14.77 -0.82
N ILE A 158 26.92 -15.33 -1.79
CA ILE A 158 27.21 -14.63 -3.03
C ILE A 158 25.91 -14.62 -3.86
N PRO A 159 25.40 -13.44 -4.29
CA PRO A 159 24.13 -13.35 -5.00
C PRO A 159 24.02 -14.25 -6.23
N LYS A 160 25.13 -14.47 -6.95
CA LYS A 160 25.20 -15.40 -8.09
C LYS A 160 24.83 -16.83 -7.70
N HIS A 161 25.36 -17.33 -6.57
CA HIS A 161 25.06 -18.68 -6.10
C HIS A 161 23.64 -18.76 -5.56
N SER A 162 23.18 -17.77 -4.78
CA SER A 162 21.78 -17.69 -4.34
C SER A 162 20.79 -17.72 -5.51
N PHE A 163 21.08 -17.00 -6.59
CA PHE A 163 20.25 -17.01 -7.79
C PHE A 163 20.22 -18.38 -8.48
N LEU A 164 21.37 -19.05 -8.61
CA LEU A 164 21.44 -20.39 -9.18
C LEU A 164 20.70 -21.42 -8.31
N THR A 165 20.89 -21.38 -6.98
CA THR A 165 20.17 -22.26 -6.03
C THR A 165 18.67 -22.00 -6.06
N TRP A 166 18.25 -20.75 -6.21
CA TRP A 166 16.84 -20.39 -6.36
C TRP A 166 16.22 -21.02 -7.63
N LEU A 167 16.92 -20.93 -8.76
CA LEU A 167 16.48 -21.59 -9.99
C LEU A 167 16.43 -23.11 -9.83
N PHE A 168 17.44 -23.70 -9.17
CA PHE A 168 17.52 -25.12 -8.90
C PHE A 168 16.32 -25.63 -8.09
N VAL A 169 16.02 -24.97 -6.97
CA VAL A 169 14.91 -25.35 -6.09
C VAL A 169 13.55 -25.23 -6.79
N LEU A 170 13.40 -24.26 -7.69
CA LEU A 170 12.18 -24.08 -8.49
C LEU A 170 12.12 -24.96 -9.74
N ASP A 171 13.10 -25.84 -9.94
CA ASP A 171 13.28 -26.66 -11.15
C ASP A 171 13.34 -25.83 -12.45
N ARG A 172 13.88 -24.61 -12.36
CA ARG A 172 13.99 -23.63 -13.45
C ARG A 172 15.36 -23.55 -14.09
N CYS A 173 16.24 -24.50 -13.80
CA CYS A 173 17.51 -24.63 -14.50
C CYS A 173 17.29 -25.01 -15.97
N PRO A 174 18.11 -24.50 -16.90
CA PRO A 174 18.01 -24.83 -18.32
C PRO A 174 18.58 -26.24 -18.59
N THR A 175 17.84 -27.28 -18.20
CA THR A 175 18.13 -28.68 -18.52
C THR A 175 17.47 -29.07 -19.84
N ARG A 176 18.01 -30.07 -20.56
CA ARG A 176 17.42 -30.55 -21.82
C ARG A 176 15.98 -31.02 -21.65
N ASN A 177 15.64 -31.67 -20.52
CA ASN A 177 14.24 -32.02 -20.22
C ASN A 177 13.33 -30.77 -20.18
N ARG A 178 13.80 -29.66 -19.63
CA ARG A 178 13.03 -28.40 -19.60
C ARG A 178 12.97 -27.71 -20.97
N LEU A 179 14.05 -27.77 -21.75
CA LEU A 179 14.07 -27.24 -23.13
C LEU A 179 13.10 -28.00 -24.03
N LEU A 180 13.02 -29.32 -23.89
CA LEU A 180 12.03 -30.16 -24.56
C LEU A 180 10.59 -29.78 -24.18
N ASN A 181 10.33 -29.52 -22.90
CA ASN A 181 9.03 -29.01 -22.44
C ASN A 181 8.67 -27.63 -23.04
N TRP A 182 9.66 -26.86 -23.49
CA TRP A 182 9.43 -25.60 -24.23
C TRP A 182 9.24 -25.80 -25.73
N GLY A 183 9.28 -27.04 -26.23
CA GLY A 183 9.12 -27.35 -27.65
C GLY A 183 10.38 -27.18 -28.49
N LEU A 184 11.55 -27.05 -27.86
CA LEU A 184 12.84 -27.05 -28.56
C LEU A 184 13.23 -28.49 -28.91
N ILE A 185 13.62 -28.73 -30.16
CA ILE A 185 14.09 -30.05 -30.62
C ILE A 185 15.54 -30.21 -30.17
N THR A 186 15.75 -30.92 -29.06
CA THR A 186 17.07 -31.24 -28.52
C THR A 186 17.13 -32.71 -28.12
N ASP A 187 18.30 -33.32 -28.22
CA ASP A 187 18.53 -34.67 -27.69
C ASP A 187 18.25 -34.71 -26.17
N PRO A 188 17.42 -35.63 -25.66
CA PRO A 188 17.04 -35.68 -24.26
C PRO A 188 18.16 -36.18 -23.32
N ASN A 189 19.21 -36.79 -23.85
CA ASN A 189 20.28 -37.36 -23.04
C ASN A 189 21.14 -36.28 -22.37
N CYS A 190 21.71 -36.58 -21.21
CA CYS A 190 22.62 -35.69 -20.50
C CYS A 190 23.93 -35.50 -21.27
N LEU A 191 24.34 -34.25 -21.47
CA LEU A 191 25.58 -33.90 -22.15
C LEU A 191 26.86 -34.44 -21.49
N LEU A 192 26.82 -34.64 -20.16
CA LEU A 192 28.01 -35.00 -19.38
C LEU A 192 28.28 -36.51 -19.39
N CYS A 193 27.25 -37.32 -19.18
CA CYS A 193 27.39 -38.78 -19.11
C CYS A 193 26.90 -39.52 -20.36
N ASN A 194 26.08 -38.86 -21.20
CA ASN A 194 25.44 -39.41 -22.40
C ASN A 194 24.72 -40.76 -22.20
N SER A 195 24.30 -41.08 -20.97
CA SER A 195 23.76 -42.39 -20.62
C SER A 195 22.33 -42.37 -20.08
N SER A 196 21.82 -41.19 -19.68
CA SER A 196 20.47 -41.02 -19.13
C SER A 196 19.94 -39.62 -19.39
N LEU A 197 18.64 -39.41 -19.18
CA LEU A 197 17.95 -38.15 -19.46
C LEU A 197 18.49 -37.00 -18.62
N GLU A 198 18.61 -35.81 -19.22
CA GLU A 198 19.07 -34.62 -18.50
C GLU A 198 17.93 -33.94 -17.74
N ASP A 199 17.79 -34.29 -16.47
CA ASP A 199 16.99 -33.53 -15.52
C ASP A 199 17.87 -32.91 -14.41
N ARG A 200 17.24 -32.10 -13.56
CA ARG A 200 17.92 -31.41 -12.46
C ARG A 200 18.61 -32.41 -11.53
N ASP A 201 17.92 -33.47 -11.13
CA ASP A 201 18.40 -34.39 -10.11
C ASP A 201 19.51 -35.28 -10.66
N HIS A 202 19.41 -35.66 -11.93
CA HIS A 202 20.46 -36.36 -12.66
C HIS A 202 21.72 -35.49 -12.74
N VAL A 203 21.65 -34.26 -13.25
CA VAL A 203 22.85 -33.43 -13.44
C VAL A 203 23.62 -33.20 -12.14
N PHE A 204 22.93 -33.03 -11.01
CA PHE A 204 23.57 -32.70 -9.73
C PHE A 204 23.81 -33.91 -8.80
N PHE A 205 22.98 -34.95 -8.84
CA PHE A 205 23.06 -36.08 -7.91
C PHE A 205 23.16 -37.46 -8.57
N GLY A 206 22.68 -37.62 -9.80
CA GLY A 206 22.65 -38.91 -10.50
C GLY A 206 23.73 -39.10 -11.57
N CYS A 207 24.42 -38.04 -11.97
CA CYS A 207 25.36 -38.05 -13.08
C CYS A 207 26.72 -38.61 -12.62
N SER A 208 27.15 -39.70 -13.25
CA SER A 208 28.45 -40.33 -12.97
C SER A 208 29.63 -39.41 -13.22
N PHE A 209 29.48 -38.43 -14.11
CA PHE A 209 30.50 -37.42 -14.37
C PHE A 209 30.56 -36.38 -13.24
N SER A 210 29.42 -35.82 -12.83
CA SER A 210 29.35 -34.84 -11.74
C SER A 210 29.86 -35.38 -10.41
N TRP A 211 29.68 -36.69 -10.15
CA TRP A 211 30.20 -37.35 -8.94
C TRP A 211 31.72 -37.51 -8.90
N ARG A 212 32.40 -37.40 -10.04
CA ARG A 212 33.86 -37.59 -10.14
C ARG A 212 34.66 -36.31 -9.95
N ILE A 213 33.99 -35.17 -9.78
CA ILE A 213 34.58 -33.83 -9.59
C ILE A 213 34.40 -33.43 -8.14
#